data_AF-A0A183F383-F1
#
_entry.id   AF-A0A183F383-F1
#
_cell.length_a   1.000
_cell.length_b   1.000
_cell.length_c   1.000
_cell.angle_alpha   90.00
_cell.angle_beta   90.00
_cell.angle_gamma   90.00
#
_symmetry.space_group_name_H-M   'P 1'
#
loop_
_entity.id
_entity.type
_entity.pdbx_description
1 polymer ?
#
loop_
_entity_poly.entity_id
_entity_poly.type
_entity_poly.pdbx_seq_one_letter_code
_entity_poly.pdbx_strand_id
1 'polypeptide(L)'
;MHSSYNLCNHCSASRNGGNTMVAKAPDYQETMGSDMVAFYDVSMMNEHYNCKALCQPVDSAKCQNGGFPNPNNCMVCVCPSGYGGILCNERV
;
A
#
# COMPACT_ATOMS: atom_id res chain seq x y z
N MET A 1 0.91 9.46 34.54
CA MET A 1 1.26 8.05 34.28
C MET A 1 1.24 7.84 32.77
N HIS A 2 2.37 8.11 32.11
CA HIS A 2 2.63 7.71 30.73
C HIS A 2 3.06 6.25 30.74
N SER A 3 2.20 5.34 30.25
CA SER A 3 2.58 3.97 29.87
C SER A 3 2.79 4.01 28.36
N SER A 4 4.00 4.31 27.88
CA SER A 4 4.99 3.30 27.50
C SER A 4 4.42 2.28 26.50
N TYR A 5 4.69 2.54 25.21
CA TYR A 5 4.73 1.60 24.09
C TYR A 5 3.45 0.86 23.70
N ASN A 6 2.53 1.58 23.08
CA ASN A 6 1.89 1.20 21.80
C ASN A 6 1.09 2.42 21.33
N LEU A 7 1.53 3.08 20.26
CA LEU A 7 0.66 4.01 19.54
C LEU A 7 -0.48 3.16 18.97
N CYS A 8 -1.62 3.15 19.67
CA CYS A 8 -2.84 2.55 19.16
C CYS A 8 -3.33 3.44 18.00
N ASN A 9 -3.06 3.03 16.76
CA ASN A 9 -3.42 3.78 15.55
C ASN A 9 -4.94 3.99 15.41
N HIS A 10 -5.72 3.02 15.88
CA HIS A 10 -7.18 3.06 15.88
C HIS A 10 -7.77 3.81 17.09
N CYS A 11 -6.93 4.35 17.98
CA CYS A 11 -7.31 5.19 19.11
C CYS A 11 -7.02 6.68 18.85
N SER A 12 -6.78 7.08 17.59
CA SER A 12 -6.50 8.48 17.24
C SER A 12 -7.58 9.42 17.80
N ALA A 13 -7.12 10.51 18.44
CA ALA A 13 -7.95 11.49 19.16
C ALA A 13 -8.82 10.96 20.32
N SER A 14 -8.54 9.75 20.84
CA SER A 14 -9.27 9.19 21.98
C SER A 14 -8.96 9.89 23.30
N ARG A 15 -10.01 10.15 24.11
CA ARG A 15 -9.88 10.78 25.45
C ARG A 15 -9.69 9.77 26.58
N ASN A 16 -10.09 8.52 26.37
CA ASN A 16 -10.05 7.44 27.36
C ASN A 16 -9.14 6.27 26.94
N GLY A 17 -8.42 6.41 25.83
CA GLY A 17 -7.55 5.37 25.28
C GLY A 17 -8.31 4.23 24.59
N GLY A 18 -9.63 4.31 24.44
CA GLY A 18 -10.42 3.35 23.68
C GLY A 18 -10.39 3.60 22.17
N ASN A 19 -10.74 2.58 21.39
CA ASN A 19 -10.80 2.63 19.93
C ASN A 19 -11.82 3.71 19.48
N THR A 20 -11.39 4.60 18.60
CA THR A 20 -12.27 5.58 17.93
C THR A 20 -12.72 5.09 16.55
N MET A 21 -12.00 4.11 16.00
CA MET A 21 -12.33 3.40 14.76
C MET A 21 -12.28 1.89 15.01
N VAL A 22 -13.32 1.18 14.60
CA VAL A 22 -13.41 -0.28 14.74
C VAL A 22 -13.53 -0.88 13.35
N ALA A 23 -12.59 -1.77 13.01
CA ALA A 23 -12.62 -2.49 11.76
C ALA A 23 -13.85 -3.41 11.72
N LYS A 24 -14.55 -3.41 10.58
CA LYS A 24 -15.68 -4.32 10.38
C LYS A 24 -15.25 -5.78 10.43
N ALA A 25 -14.08 -6.08 9.88
CA ALA A 25 -13.43 -7.38 9.98
C ALA A 25 -12.37 -7.31 11.08
N PRO A 26 -12.49 -8.09 12.17
CA PRO A 26 -11.62 -7.97 13.35
C PRO A 26 -10.12 -8.13 13.05
N ASP A 27 -9.78 -8.97 12.07
CA ASP A 27 -8.39 -9.25 11.68
C ASP A 27 -7.65 -8.02 11.14
N TYR A 28 -8.37 -6.93 10.81
CA TYR A 28 -7.80 -5.69 10.27
C TYR A 28 -7.77 -4.54 11.29
N GLN A 29 -8.11 -4.79 12.56
CA GLN A 29 -8.15 -3.73 13.57
C GLN A 29 -6.79 -3.03 13.71
N GLU A 30 -5.71 -3.81 13.72
CA GLU A 30 -4.35 -3.32 13.91
C GLU A 30 -3.64 -2.94 12.59
N THR A 31 -4.29 -3.17 11.43
CA THR A 31 -3.69 -2.83 10.13
C THR A 31 -3.90 -1.36 9.76
N MET A 32 -4.91 -0.71 10.34
CA MET A 32 -5.26 0.69 10.04
C MET A 32 -4.30 1.66 10.73
N GLY A 33 -4.04 2.78 10.05
CA GLY A 33 -3.18 3.87 10.56
C GLY A 33 -1.71 3.51 10.69
N SER A 34 -1.24 2.51 9.94
CA SER A 34 0.19 2.25 9.77
C SER A 34 0.92 3.48 9.24
N ASP A 35 2.13 3.74 9.77
CA ASP A 35 3.03 4.79 9.26
C ASP A 35 3.71 4.40 7.94
N MET A 36 3.52 3.16 7.47
CA MET A 36 4.09 2.69 6.20
C MET A 36 3.21 3.13 5.03
N VAL A 37 3.84 3.71 4.00
CA VAL A 37 3.19 4.01 2.73
C VAL A 37 2.74 2.70 2.08
N ALA A 38 1.43 2.53 1.89
CA ALA A 38 0.89 1.34 1.27
C ALA A 38 1.14 1.36 -0.24
N PHE A 39 1.21 0.18 -0.85
CA PHE A 39 1.28 0.06 -2.32
C PHE A 39 0.16 0.86 -3.02
N TYR A 40 -1.05 0.83 -2.46
CA TYR A 40 -2.18 1.56 -3.02
C TYR A 40 -1.99 3.08 -2.97
N ASP A 41 -1.32 3.61 -1.95
CA ASP A 41 -1.01 5.05 -1.89
C ASP A 41 -0.10 5.45 -3.06
N VAL A 42 0.96 4.65 -3.29
CA VAL A 42 1.88 4.87 -4.43
C VAL A 42 1.14 4.73 -5.76
N SER A 43 0.32 3.69 -5.92
CA SER A 43 -0.45 3.45 -7.14
C SER A 43 -1.46 4.55 -7.43
N MET A 44 -2.18 5.04 -6.41
CA MET A 44 -3.12 6.15 -6.54
C MET A 44 -2.43 7.45 -6.89
N MET A 45 -1.27 7.75 -6.28
CA MET A 45 -0.48 8.94 -6.65
C MET A 45 0.02 8.88 -8.09
N ASN A 46 0.50 7.71 -8.54
CA ASN A 46 0.91 7.48 -9.92
C ASN A 46 -0.26 7.60 -10.91
N GLU A 47 -1.47 7.21 -10.51
CA GLU A 47 -2.68 7.45 -11.30
C GLU A 47 -3.00 8.95 -11.37
N HIS A 48 -3.05 9.61 -10.21
CA HIS A 48 -3.46 11.01 -10.08
C HIS A 48 -2.58 11.97 -10.89
N TYR A 49 -1.27 11.72 -10.90
CA TYR A 49 -0.30 12.51 -11.67
C TYR A 49 -0.03 11.94 -13.08
N ASN A 50 -0.85 11.00 -13.56
CA ASN A 50 -0.72 10.37 -14.88
C ASN A 50 0.64 9.69 -15.14
N CYS A 51 1.37 9.30 -14.10
CA CYS A 51 2.64 8.60 -14.24
C CYS A 51 2.47 7.23 -14.89
N LYS A 52 1.35 6.53 -14.64
CA LYS A 52 1.09 5.23 -15.29
C LYS A 52 0.95 5.34 -16.81
N ALA A 53 0.52 6.50 -17.32
CA ALA A 53 0.37 6.73 -18.76
C ALA A 53 1.72 6.93 -19.48
N LEU A 54 2.82 7.12 -18.74
CA LEU A 54 4.17 7.19 -19.32
C LEU A 54 4.58 5.86 -19.95
N CYS A 55 4.04 4.75 -19.46
CA CYS A 55 4.30 3.42 -19.96
C CYS A 55 3.18 2.97 -20.91
N GLN A 56 3.50 2.89 -22.20
CA GLN A 56 2.53 2.45 -23.22
C GLN A 56 2.13 0.99 -22.99
N PRO A 57 0.83 0.65 -22.92
CA PRO A 57 0.40 -0.70 -22.60
C PRO A 57 0.94 -1.77 -23.54
N VAL A 58 1.19 -1.46 -24.81
CA VAL A 58 1.68 -2.43 -25.81
C VAL A 58 3.13 -2.84 -25.57
N ASP A 59 4.00 -1.89 -25.18
CA ASP A 59 5.44 -2.13 -25.05
C ASP A 59 5.89 -2.40 -23.61
N SER A 60 5.00 -2.22 -22.63
CA SER A 60 5.34 -2.32 -21.21
C SER A 60 5.16 -3.72 -20.64
N ALA A 61 5.83 -3.96 -19.51
CA ALA A 61 5.69 -5.17 -18.72
C ALA A 61 4.23 -5.48 -18.36
N LYS A 62 3.84 -6.75 -18.52
CA LYS A 62 2.50 -7.25 -18.16
C LYS A 62 2.48 -7.66 -16.70
N CYS A 63 2.33 -6.66 -15.83
CA CYS A 63 2.33 -6.85 -14.38
C CYS A 63 1.15 -7.73 -13.94
N GLN A 64 1.42 -8.61 -12.97
CA GLN A 64 0.45 -9.51 -12.36
C GLN A 64 0.15 -9.08 -10.92
N ASN A 65 -0.82 -9.76 -10.29
CA ASN A 65 -1.19 -9.59 -8.88
C ASN A 65 -1.50 -8.14 -8.45
N GLY A 66 -1.90 -7.29 -9.40
CA GLY A 66 -2.24 -5.89 -9.14
C GLY A 66 -1.05 -4.91 -9.22
N GLY A 67 0.14 -5.35 -9.64
CA GLY A 67 1.26 -4.46 -9.95
C GLY A 67 1.00 -3.56 -11.15
N PHE A 68 1.81 -2.51 -11.31
CA PHE A 68 1.76 -1.60 -12.46
C PHE A 68 3.17 -1.33 -13.03
N PRO A 69 3.31 -1.01 -14.33
CA PRO A 69 4.61 -0.72 -14.92
C PRO A 69 5.31 0.45 -14.21
N ASN A 70 6.58 0.30 -13.90
CA ASN A 70 7.33 1.36 -13.25
C ASN A 70 7.54 2.53 -14.23
N PRO A 71 7.08 3.75 -13.92
CA PRO A 71 7.21 4.91 -14.82
C PRO A 71 8.66 5.28 -15.14
N ASN A 72 9.63 4.88 -14.31
CA ASN A 72 11.06 5.09 -14.56
C ASN A 72 11.67 3.98 -15.44
N ASN A 73 11.03 2.82 -15.54
CA ASN A 73 11.44 1.71 -16.38
C ASN A 73 10.24 0.80 -16.69
N CYS A 74 9.62 1.02 -17.85
CA CYS A 74 8.39 0.33 -18.22
C CYS A 74 8.54 -1.19 -18.43
N MET A 75 9.76 -1.74 -18.38
CA MET A 75 10.03 -3.18 -18.48
C MET A 75 9.98 -3.91 -17.14
N VAL A 76 9.86 -3.20 -16.02
CA VAL A 76 9.74 -3.78 -14.67
C VAL A 76 8.51 -3.24 -13.96
N CYS A 77 7.87 -4.08 -13.15
CA CYS A 77 6.69 -3.72 -12.40
C CYS A 77 7.01 -3.21 -10.99
N VAL A 78 6.21 -2.27 -10.51
CA VAL A 78 6.09 -1.98 -9.07
C VAL A 78 5.09 -2.97 -8.49
N CYS A 79 5.52 -3.75 -7.50
CA CYS A 79 4.74 -4.86 -6.96
C CYS A 79 4.07 -4.52 -5.62
N PRO A 80 2.85 -5.02 -5.38
CA PRO A 80 2.26 -5.01 -4.04
C PRO A 80 3.11 -5.84 -3.07
N SER A 81 3.01 -5.53 -1.78
CA SER A 81 3.69 -6.29 -0.73
C SER A 81 3.36 -7.78 -0.80
N GLY A 82 4.38 -8.64 -0.69
CA GLY A 82 4.27 -10.09 -0.81
C GLY A 82 4.45 -10.65 -2.23
N TYR A 83 4.64 -9.79 -3.24
CA TYR A 83 4.95 -10.17 -4.61
C TYR A 83 6.24 -9.54 -5.12
N GLY A 84 6.92 -10.24 -6.03
CA GLY A 84 8.19 -9.85 -6.61
C GLY A 84 8.41 -10.41 -8.01
N GLY A 85 9.64 -10.29 -8.50
CA GLY A 85 9.99 -10.57 -9.89
C GLY A 85 9.63 -9.41 -10.83
N ILE A 86 10.11 -9.48 -12.07
CA ILE A 86 9.90 -8.42 -13.09
C ILE A 86 8.42 -8.14 -13.32
N LEU A 87 7.58 -9.17 -13.23
CA LEU A 87 6.14 -9.11 -13.54
C LEU A 87 5.26 -9.23 -12.29
N CYS A 88 5.82 -9.17 -11.07
CA CYS A 88 5.07 -9.41 -9.82
C CYS A 88 4.42 -10.80 -9.74
N ASN A 89 5.00 -11.80 -10.41
CA ASN A 89 4.47 -13.17 -10.50
C ASN A 89 5.16 -14.15 -9.53
N GLU A 90 6.11 -13.66 -8.74
CA GLU A 90 6.79 -14.43 -7.69
C GLU A 90 6.24 -14.03 -6.33
N ARG A 91 6.17 -14.99 -5.40
CA ARG A 91 5.80 -14.72 -4.01
C ARG A 91 7.06 -14.51 -3.17
N VAL A 92 7.04 -13.49 -2.32
CA VAL A 92 8.17 -13.08 -1.46
C VAL A 92 7.78 -13.17 0.00
#